data_AF-H2MIY1-F1
#
_entry.id   AF-H2MIY1-F1
#
_cell.length_a   1.000
_cell.length_b   1.000
_cell.length_c   1.000
_cell.angle_alpha   90.00
_cell.angle_beta   90.00
_cell.angle_gamma   90.00
#
_symmetry.space_group_name_H-M   'P 1'
#
loop_
_entity.id
_entity.type
_entity.pdbx_description
1 polymer ?
#
loop_
_entity_poly.entity_id
_entity_poly.type
_entity_poly.pdbx_seq_one_letter_code
_entity_poly.pdbx_strand_id
1 'polypeptide(L)'
;MREVSGGGVDAEGGVLRGFPGWSRDAIFTPALPAALRLSGAVVRFLIHQQESPISRLSSPLQREAPFASIMADRDNLVYQAKLAEQAERYDEMVESMKKVASMDVELTVEERNLLSVAYKNVIGARRASWRIISSLEQKEENKGGEDKLKMIREYRKTVEKELKSICNDILDVLDKHLILAATTGESKVFYYKMKGDYHRYLAEFATGNDRKEAAENSLVAYKAASDIAMIELPPTHPIRLGLALNFSVFYYEILNSPDRACRLAKEAFDNAIAELDTLSEESYKDSTLIMQLLRDNLTLWTSDIQGDGEEQNKEAAPDAEEEAQ
;
A
#
# COMPACT_ATOMS: atom_id res chain seq x y z
N MET A 1 -17.15 52.93 -29.71
CA MET A 1 -15.84 52.27 -29.80
C MET A 1 -15.11 52.57 -28.51
N ARG A 2 -14.65 51.52 -27.81
CA ARG A 2 -14.26 51.53 -26.39
C ARG A 2 -12.89 52.18 -26.15
N GLU A 3 -12.75 52.63 -24.90
CA GLU A 3 -11.69 53.40 -24.26
C GLU A 3 -10.33 52.71 -24.17
N VAL A 4 -9.30 53.54 -23.91
CA VAL A 4 -7.90 53.21 -23.67
C VAL A 4 -7.52 53.54 -22.22
N SER A 5 -6.59 52.73 -21.69
CA SER A 5 -5.63 52.96 -20.59
C SER A 5 -6.05 52.85 -19.12
N GLY A 6 -5.38 51.90 -18.43
CA GLY A 6 -4.48 52.25 -17.33
C GLY A 6 -4.98 51.96 -15.91
N GLY A 7 -4.64 50.78 -15.38
CA GLY A 7 -4.73 50.48 -13.95
C GLY A 7 -3.76 49.36 -13.62
N GLY A 8 -2.75 49.67 -12.80
CA GLY A 8 -1.63 48.79 -12.44
C GLY A 8 -2.08 47.48 -11.81
N VAL A 9 -1.40 46.41 -12.20
CA VAL A 9 -1.44 45.11 -11.53
C VAL A 9 -0.35 45.14 -10.46
N ASP A 10 -0.79 45.15 -9.21
CA ASP A 10 0.04 44.90 -8.04
C ASP A 10 0.67 43.51 -8.18
N ALA A 11 2.01 43.49 -8.17
CA ALA A 11 2.81 42.30 -8.06
C ALA A 11 2.75 41.82 -6.61
N GLU A 12 1.73 41.02 -6.27
CA GLU A 12 1.74 40.22 -5.04
C GLU A 12 2.41 38.86 -5.30
N GLY A 13 3.32 38.53 -4.39
CA GLY A 13 4.32 37.48 -4.52
C GLY A 13 3.76 36.09 -4.78
N GLY A 14 4.46 35.38 -5.69
CA GLY A 14 4.27 33.96 -5.93
C GLY A 14 4.50 33.15 -4.65
N VAL A 15 3.43 32.56 -4.14
CA VAL A 15 3.48 31.49 -3.15
C VAL A 15 3.39 30.17 -3.91
N LEU A 16 4.55 29.65 -4.29
CA LEU A 16 4.69 28.24 -4.68
C LEU A 16 4.68 27.40 -3.41
N ARG A 17 3.54 26.76 -3.10
CA ARG A 17 3.43 25.56 -2.25
C ARG A 17 2.02 24.99 -2.24
N GLY A 18 1.90 23.69 -2.55
CA GLY A 18 1.06 22.77 -1.78
C GLY A 18 -0.10 22.08 -2.49
N PHE A 19 0.23 21.11 -3.35
CA PHE A 19 -0.46 19.83 -3.56
C PHE A 19 -1.95 19.70 -3.17
N PRO A 20 -2.86 19.44 -4.13
CA PRO A 20 -4.11 18.76 -3.80
C PRO A 20 -3.80 17.29 -3.51
N GLY A 21 -3.93 16.91 -2.24
CA GLY A 21 -3.86 15.52 -1.80
C GLY A 21 -4.83 14.65 -2.58
N TRP A 22 -4.29 13.74 -3.39
CA TRP A 22 -5.05 12.72 -4.07
C TRP A 22 -5.09 11.46 -3.22
N SER A 23 -6.24 11.20 -2.58
CA SER A 23 -6.65 9.85 -2.21
C SER A 23 -6.83 9.04 -3.49
N ARG A 24 -5.82 8.28 -3.87
CA ARG A 24 -5.88 7.25 -4.90
C ARG A 24 -5.25 5.97 -4.39
N ASP A 25 -5.88 5.42 -3.35
CA ASP A 25 -5.47 4.15 -2.78
C ASP A 25 -6.05 2.99 -3.58
N ALA A 26 -5.24 2.49 -4.50
CA ALA A 26 -5.37 1.27 -5.31
C ALA A 26 -6.20 0.14 -4.64
N ILE A 27 -7.38 -0.11 -5.20
CA ILE A 27 -7.66 -1.26 -6.07
C ILE A 27 -6.93 -2.54 -5.64
N PHE A 28 -7.54 -3.24 -4.69
CA PHE A 28 -7.64 -4.70 -4.63
C PHE A 28 -8.72 -5.04 -3.60
N THR A 29 -9.97 -4.93 -4.03
CA THR A 29 -11.11 -5.55 -3.36
C THR A 29 -11.97 -6.14 -4.48
N PRO A 30 -11.94 -7.46 -4.73
CA PRO A 30 -13.01 -8.08 -5.50
C PRO A 30 -14.25 -8.08 -4.60
N ALA A 31 -15.18 -7.18 -4.88
CA ALA A 31 -16.53 -7.27 -4.32
C ALA A 31 -17.18 -8.55 -4.84
N LEU A 32 -17.40 -9.54 -3.96
CA LEU A 32 -18.19 -10.73 -4.30
C LEU A 32 -19.68 -10.38 -4.41
N PRO A 33 -20.38 -10.80 -5.49
CA PRO A 33 -21.83 -10.77 -5.52
C PRO A 33 -22.44 -11.99 -4.81
N ALA A 34 -23.41 -11.72 -3.93
CA ALA A 34 -24.23 -12.73 -3.27
C ALA A 34 -25.27 -13.32 -4.24
N ALA A 35 -25.31 -14.65 -4.44
CA ALA A 35 -26.52 -15.38 -4.84
C ALA A 35 -26.42 -16.92 -4.68
N LEU A 36 -27.51 -17.49 -4.14
CA LEU A 36 -28.09 -18.84 -4.32
C LEU A 36 -27.42 -20.04 -3.60
N ARG A 37 -27.97 -20.46 -2.46
CA ARG A 37 -29.03 -21.50 -2.24
C ARG A 37 -28.51 -22.95 -2.34
N LEU A 38 -28.64 -23.72 -1.25
CA LEU A 38 -29.60 -24.84 -1.14
C LEU A 38 -29.50 -25.59 0.21
N SER A 39 -30.65 -25.68 0.87
CA SER A 39 -31.22 -26.80 1.64
C SER A 39 -30.30 -27.87 2.25
N GLY A 40 -30.35 -28.00 3.59
CA GLY A 40 -29.86 -29.19 4.30
C GLY A 40 -30.38 -29.27 5.73
N ALA A 41 -31.69 -29.48 5.90
CA ALA A 41 -32.28 -29.72 7.22
C ALA A 41 -32.16 -31.20 7.62
N VAL A 42 -31.46 -31.43 8.73
CA VAL A 42 -31.73 -32.38 9.82
C VAL A 42 -31.75 -33.88 9.47
N VAL A 43 -30.74 -34.60 9.97
CA VAL A 43 -30.90 -35.99 10.43
C VAL A 43 -30.38 -36.12 11.85
N ARG A 44 -31.29 -36.33 12.82
CA ARG A 44 -30.98 -36.78 14.19
C ARG A 44 -31.25 -38.28 14.28
N PHE A 45 -30.18 -39.02 14.61
CA PHE A 45 -30.04 -39.96 15.72
C PHE A 45 -31.15 -40.99 16.02
N LEU A 46 -30.79 -42.28 16.05
CA LEU A 46 -31.18 -43.22 17.11
C LEU A 46 -30.18 -44.40 17.21
N ILE A 47 -29.78 -44.68 18.45
CA ILE A 47 -28.84 -45.70 18.95
C ILE A 47 -29.58 -47.03 19.25
N HIS A 48 -28.95 -48.18 18.97
CA HIS A 48 -28.90 -49.38 19.84
C HIS A 48 -27.86 -50.37 19.28
N GLN A 49 -26.73 -50.61 19.96
CA GLN A 49 -26.46 -51.54 21.09
C GLN A 49 -25.84 -52.88 20.62
N GLN A 50 -24.54 -53.08 20.88
CA GLN A 50 -24.02 -54.29 21.54
C GLN A 50 -22.51 -54.16 21.88
N GLU A 51 -22.16 -54.62 23.09
CA GLU A 51 -20.85 -54.48 23.75
C GLU A 51 -19.87 -55.64 23.50
N SER A 52 -18.59 -55.40 23.87
CA SER A 52 -17.57 -56.31 24.46
C SER A 52 -16.32 -56.66 23.59
N PRO A 53 -15.15 -57.03 24.16
CA PRO A 53 -14.02 -56.10 24.30
C PRO A 53 -12.62 -56.67 23.88
N ILE A 54 -11.59 -55.81 23.97
CA ILE A 54 -10.13 -56.12 23.97
C ILE A 54 -9.47 -56.39 22.61
N SER A 55 -8.76 -55.38 22.09
CA SER A 55 -7.33 -55.50 21.77
C SER A 55 -6.72 -54.11 21.56
N ARG A 56 -5.56 -53.88 22.18
CA ARG A 56 -4.79 -52.64 22.09
C ARG A 56 -4.22 -52.50 20.68
N LEU A 57 -4.87 -51.69 19.85
CA LEU A 57 -4.27 -51.08 18.68
C LEU A 57 -4.31 -49.57 18.93
N SER A 58 -3.14 -48.97 19.10
CA SER A 58 -2.97 -47.51 19.10
C SER A 58 -3.60 -46.95 17.82
N SER A 59 -4.70 -46.22 17.97
CA SER A 59 -5.49 -45.70 16.86
C SER A 59 -4.80 -44.49 16.20
N PRO A 60 -4.98 -44.27 14.88
CA PRO A 60 -4.53 -43.04 14.20
C PRO A 60 -5.20 -41.75 14.75
N LEU A 61 -6.31 -41.89 15.47
CA LEU A 61 -7.18 -40.82 15.94
C LEU A 61 -6.54 -39.85 16.95
N GLN A 62 -5.43 -40.23 17.60
CA GLN A 62 -4.77 -39.35 18.57
C GLN A 62 -3.88 -38.27 17.92
N ARG A 63 -3.49 -38.43 16.64
CA ARG A 63 -2.67 -37.44 15.90
C ARG A 63 -3.50 -36.41 15.13
N GLU A 64 -4.78 -36.70 14.86
CA GLU A 64 -5.66 -35.79 14.11
C GLU A 64 -6.31 -34.71 14.99
N ALA A 65 -6.54 -34.98 16.28
CA ALA A 65 -7.20 -34.04 17.19
C ALA A 65 -6.46 -32.69 17.40
N PRO A 66 -5.12 -32.64 17.55
CA PRO A 66 -4.41 -31.38 17.71
C PRO A 66 -4.47 -30.51 16.45
N PHE A 67 -4.37 -31.13 15.26
CA PHE A 67 -4.43 -30.42 13.99
C PHE A 67 -5.84 -29.88 13.69
N ALA A 68 -6.88 -30.69 13.98
CA ALA A 68 -8.27 -30.26 13.85
C ALA A 68 -8.61 -29.07 14.76
N SER A 69 -8.06 -29.01 15.98
CA SER A 69 -8.24 -27.88 16.88
C SER A 69 -7.58 -26.60 16.35
N ILE A 70 -6.34 -26.70 15.85
CA ILE A 70 -5.61 -25.54 15.28
C ILE A 70 -6.34 -24.98 14.06
N MET A 71 -6.86 -25.86 13.18
CA MET A 71 -7.64 -25.44 12.02
C MET A 71 -8.96 -24.78 12.40
N ALA A 72 -9.68 -25.32 13.39
CA ALA A 72 -10.90 -24.70 13.91
C ALA A 72 -10.62 -23.30 14.52
N ASP A 73 -9.48 -23.15 15.21
CA ASP A 73 -9.06 -21.86 15.75
C ASP A 73 -8.69 -20.87 14.63
N ARG A 74 -8.05 -21.33 13.54
CA ARG A 74 -7.75 -20.52 12.36
C ARG A 74 -9.02 -20.01 11.69
N ASP A 75 -9.97 -20.90 11.42
CA ASP A 75 -11.24 -20.55 10.78
C ASP A 75 -12.05 -19.54 11.62
N ASN A 76 -12.06 -19.72 12.94
CA ASN A 76 -12.67 -18.78 13.87
C ASN A 76 -12.01 -17.39 13.82
N LEU A 77 -10.68 -17.32 13.77
CA LEU A 77 -9.95 -16.05 13.66
C LEU A 77 -10.21 -15.35 12.32
N VAL A 78 -10.24 -16.09 11.21
CA VAL A 78 -10.57 -15.54 9.89
C VAL A 78 -12.01 -15.04 9.86
N TYR A 79 -12.95 -15.78 10.46
CA TYR A 79 -14.34 -15.33 10.57
C TYR A 79 -14.47 -14.06 11.43
N GLN A 80 -13.72 -13.96 12.54
CA GLN A 80 -13.65 -12.74 13.34
C GLN A 80 -13.09 -11.55 12.54
N ALA A 81 -12.05 -11.75 11.73
CA ALA A 81 -11.52 -10.71 10.86
C ALA A 81 -12.56 -10.22 9.84
N LYS A 82 -13.33 -11.14 9.23
CA LYS A 82 -14.43 -10.78 8.32
C LYS A 82 -15.55 -10.00 9.03
N LEU A 83 -15.92 -10.38 10.25
CA LEU A 83 -16.88 -9.61 11.05
C LEU A 83 -16.36 -8.22 11.39
N ALA A 84 -15.08 -8.11 11.74
CA ALA A 84 -14.42 -6.85 12.05
C ALA A 84 -14.36 -5.94 10.81
N GLU A 85 -14.07 -6.48 9.62
CA GLU A 85 -14.13 -5.76 8.35
C GLU A 85 -15.52 -5.17 8.09
N GLN A 86 -16.59 -5.97 8.23
CA GLN A 86 -17.97 -5.51 8.05
C GLN A 86 -18.40 -4.45 9.07
N ALA A 87 -17.74 -4.41 10.23
CA ALA A 87 -17.96 -3.43 11.28
C ALA A 87 -16.98 -2.23 11.20
N GLU A 88 -16.12 -2.17 10.18
CA GLU A 88 -15.07 -1.17 10.01
C GLU A 88 -14.10 -1.07 11.21
N ARG A 89 -13.95 -2.18 11.93
CA ARG A 89 -13.13 -2.36 13.13
C ARG A 89 -11.76 -2.92 12.76
N TYR A 90 -11.00 -2.12 12.01
CA TYR A 90 -9.75 -2.58 11.38
C TYR A 90 -8.62 -2.88 12.37
N ASP A 91 -8.59 -2.23 13.53
CA ASP A 91 -7.61 -2.53 14.58
C ASP A 91 -7.83 -3.97 15.12
N GLU A 92 -9.08 -4.39 15.36
CA GLU A 92 -9.41 -5.77 15.76
C GLU A 92 -9.22 -6.79 14.62
N MET A 93 -9.44 -6.35 13.38
CA MET A 93 -9.15 -7.15 12.19
C MET A 93 -7.65 -7.48 12.09
N VAL A 94 -6.79 -6.48 12.35
CA VAL A 94 -5.32 -6.67 12.44
C VAL A 94 -4.98 -7.70 13.51
N GLU A 95 -5.51 -7.56 14.73
CA GLU A 95 -5.23 -8.52 15.82
C GLU A 95 -5.58 -9.96 15.45
N SER A 96 -6.72 -10.16 14.80
CA SER A 96 -7.18 -11.49 14.37
C SER A 96 -6.26 -12.07 13.29
N MET A 97 -5.95 -11.28 12.26
CA MET A 97 -5.11 -11.73 11.15
C MET A 97 -3.64 -11.95 11.55
N LYS A 98 -3.13 -11.23 12.55
CA LYS A 98 -1.81 -11.51 13.13
C LYS A 98 -1.73 -12.89 13.79
N LYS A 99 -2.79 -13.29 14.50
CA LYS A 99 -2.84 -14.63 15.11
C LYS A 99 -2.83 -15.72 14.04
N VAL A 100 -3.56 -15.51 12.93
CA VAL A 100 -3.54 -16.39 11.76
C VAL A 100 -2.14 -16.47 11.14
N ALA A 101 -1.48 -15.32 10.95
CA ALA A 101 -0.12 -15.25 10.43
C ALA A 101 0.90 -15.98 11.33
N SER A 102 0.75 -15.86 12.65
CA SER A 102 1.64 -16.46 13.65
C SER A 102 1.49 -17.99 13.78
N MET A 103 0.59 -18.61 13.00
CA MET A 103 0.49 -20.07 12.91
C MET A 103 1.55 -20.69 11.98
N ASP A 104 2.36 -19.87 11.30
CA ASP A 104 3.46 -20.30 10.41
C ASP A 104 3.01 -21.23 9.28
N VAL A 105 1.75 -21.10 8.86
CA VAL A 105 1.16 -21.78 7.70
C VAL A 105 0.86 -20.72 6.65
N GLU A 106 1.26 -20.99 5.39
CA GLU A 106 1.05 -20.09 4.26
C GLU A 106 -0.40 -19.61 4.20
N LEU A 107 -0.59 -18.29 4.08
CA LEU A 107 -1.92 -17.71 3.96
C LEU A 107 -2.52 -18.02 2.60
N THR A 108 -3.80 -18.40 2.60
CA THR A 108 -4.60 -18.42 1.39
C THR A 108 -4.71 -17.02 0.78
N VAL A 109 -5.11 -16.94 -0.49
CA VAL A 109 -5.31 -15.65 -1.18
C VAL A 109 -6.30 -14.76 -0.40
N GLU A 110 -7.40 -15.34 0.11
CA GLU A 110 -8.39 -14.59 0.88
C GLU A 110 -7.80 -14.06 2.20
N GLU A 111 -7.11 -14.89 2.97
CA GLU A 111 -6.49 -14.49 4.24
C GLU A 111 -5.41 -13.41 4.02
N ARG A 112 -4.61 -13.57 2.96
CA ARG A 112 -3.59 -12.59 2.57
C ARG A 112 -4.22 -11.23 2.25
N ASN A 113 -5.33 -11.24 1.52
CA ASN A 113 -6.09 -10.03 1.21
C ASN A 113 -6.69 -9.40 2.46
N LEU A 114 -7.30 -10.18 3.36
CA LEU A 114 -7.83 -9.68 4.64
C LEU A 114 -6.75 -8.99 5.47
N LEU A 115 -5.58 -9.61 5.63
CA LEU A 115 -4.45 -9.01 6.33
C LEU A 115 -4.05 -7.66 5.71
N SER A 116 -3.95 -7.61 4.38
CA SER A 116 -3.59 -6.39 3.66
C SER A 116 -4.63 -5.30 3.81
N VAL A 117 -5.92 -5.63 3.72
CA VAL A 117 -7.03 -4.68 3.91
C VAL A 117 -7.01 -4.12 5.33
N ALA A 118 -6.82 -4.98 6.35
CA ALA A 118 -6.77 -4.57 7.74
C ALA A 118 -5.69 -3.52 7.99
N TYR A 119 -4.43 -3.85 7.65
CA TYR A 119 -3.31 -2.94 7.87
C TYR A 119 -3.35 -1.70 6.97
N LYS A 120 -3.89 -1.79 5.75
CA LYS A 120 -4.07 -0.64 4.84
C LYS A 120 -5.00 0.40 5.43
N ASN A 121 -6.13 -0.02 6.00
CA ASN A 121 -7.09 0.89 6.61
C ASN A 121 -6.53 1.55 7.88
N VAL A 122 -5.90 0.77 8.76
CA VAL A 122 -5.28 1.29 9.99
C VAL A 122 -4.18 2.31 9.65
N ILE A 123 -3.24 1.99 8.75
CA ILE A 123 -2.15 2.91 8.39
C ILE A 123 -2.66 4.13 7.59
N GLY A 124 -3.66 3.94 6.72
CA GLY A 124 -4.22 4.98 5.87
C GLY A 124 -4.80 6.13 6.69
N ALA A 125 -5.59 5.81 7.71
CA ALA A 125 -6.15 6.81 8.62
C ALA A 125 -5.06 7.64 9.32
N ARG A 126 -4.03 6.98 9.88
CA ARG A 126 -2.94 7.67 10.60
C ARG A 126 -2.07 8.51 9.64
N ARG A 127 -1.83 8.05 8.40
CA ARG A 127 -1.09 8.82 7.38
C ARG A 127 -1.86 10.07 6.97
N ALA A 128 -3.18 9.98 6.79
CA ALA A 128 -4.02 11.13 6.50
C ALA A 128 -3.97 12.17 7.64
N SER A 129 -4.09 11.72 8.90
CA SER A 129 -3.94 12.58 10.07
C SER A 129 -2.57 13.28 10.10
N TRP A 130 -1.49 12.55 9.86
CA TRP A 130 -0.14 13.11 9.87
C TRP A 130 0.06 14.19 8.80
N ARG A 131 -0.46 13.99 7.57
CA ARG A 131 -0.39 15.00 6.50
C ARG A 131 -1.11 16.29 6.88
N ILE A 132 -2.32 16.16 7.47
CA ILE A 132 -3.10 17.32 7.92
C ILE A 132 -2.34 18.09 8.98
N ILE A 133 -1.81 17.41 10.00
CA ILE A 133 -1.08 18.04 11.10
C ILE A 133 0.20 18.70 10.59
N SER A 134 0.93 18.05 9.69
CA SER A 134 2.15 18.60 9.08
C SER A 134 1.86 19.87 8.25
N SER A 135 0.72 19.92 7.55
CA SER A 135 0.27 21.12 6.84
C SER A 135 -0.11 22.25 7.81
N LEU A 136 -0.75 21.93 8.94
CA LEU A 136 -1.07 22.90 9.98
C LEU A 136 0.20 23.46 10.65
N GLU A 137 1.21 22.62 10.89
CA GLU A 137 2.51 23.05 11.41
C GLU A 137 3.14 24.09 10.50
N GLN A 138 3.28 23.81 9.19
CA GLN A 138 3.84 24.76 8.23
C GLN A 138 3.07 26.08 8.17
N LYS A 139 1.72 26.02 8.24
CA LYS A 139 0.89 27.24 8.22
C LYS A 139 1.06 28.09 9.48
N GLU A 140 1.30 27.47 10.63
CA GLU A 140 1.48 28.20 11.90
C GLU A 140 2.91 28.72 12.06
N GLU A 141 3.92 28.01 11.54
CA GLU A 141 5.30 28.51 11.47
C GLU A 141 5.39 29.87 10.77
N ASN A 142 4.61 30.06 9.70
CA ASN A 142 4.58 31.32 8.94
C ASN A 142 3.92 32.49 9.68
N LYS A 143 3.19 32.26 10.79
CA LYS A 143 2.46 33.29 11.54
C LYS A 143 3.16 33.78 12.80
N GLY A 144 4.25 33.10 13.23
CA GLY A 144 5.04 33.50 14.40
C GLY A 144 4.41 33.18 15.77
N GLY A 145 3.40 32.30 15.85
CA GLY A 145 2.77 31.88 17.10
C GLY A 145 3.50 30.71 17.79
N GLU A 146 4.42 30.99 18.73
CA GLU A 146 5.29 29.95 19.34
C GLU A 146 4.53 28.88 20.15
N ASP A 147 3.54 29.26 20.98
CA ASP A 147 2.84 28.32 21.86
C ASP A 147 1.99 27.30 21.08
N LYS A 148 1.23 27.78 20.09
CA LYS A 148 0.40 26.92 19.23
C LYS A 148 1.27 26.00 18.38
N LEU A 149 2.38 26.52 17.86
CA LEU A 149 3.33 25.73 17.09
C LEU A 149 3.92 24.58 17.92
N LYS A 150 4.23 24.83 19.19
CA LYS A 150 4.69 23.79 20.12
C LYS A 150 3.63 22.68 20.30
N MET A 151 2.37 23.05 20.51
CA MET A 151 1.27 22.08 20.64
C MET A 151 1.11 21.22 19.38
N ILE A 152 1.17 21.83 18.20
CA ILE A 152 1.06 21.11 16.91
C ILE A 152 2.21 20.11 16.76
N ARG A 153 3.45 20.54 17.06
CA ARG A 153 4.64 19.68 17.01
C ARG A 153 4.56 18.48 17.95
N GLU A 154 4.09 18.69 19.17
CA GLU A 154 3.89 17.60 20.14
C GLU A 154 2.84 16.62 19.64
N TYR A 155 1.73 17.11 19.08
CA TYR A 155 0.70 16.23 18.53
C TYR A 155 1.17 15.47 17.28
N ARG A 156 1.94 16.12 16.38
CA ARG A 156 2.57 15.45 15.23
C ARG A 156 3.43 14.28 15.69
N LYS A 157 4.28 14.47 16.70
CA LYS A 157 5.15 13.41 17.24
C LYS A 157 4.35 12.23 17.80
N THR A 158 3.20 12.47 18.40
CA THR A 158 2.29 11.40 18.85
C THR A 158 1.82 10.57 17.66
N VAL A 159 1.34 11.21 16.59
CA VAL A 159 0.90 10.51 15.38
C VAL A 159 2.05 9.77 14.68
N GLU A 160 3.24 10.37 14.63
CA GLU A 160 4.44 9.69 14.09
C GLU A 160 4.81 8.44 14.88
N LYS A 161 4.65 8.46 16.21
CA LYS A 161 4.88 7.28 17.05
C LYS A 161 3.87 6.17 16.77
N GLU A 162 2.60 6.52 16.59
CA GLU A 162 1.55 5.55 16.20
C GLU A 162 1.83 4.96 14.81
N LEU A 163 2.17 5.80 13.83
CA LEU A 163 2.57 5.36 12.49
C LEU A 163 3.76 4.41 12.52
N LYS A 164 4.81 4.77 13.27
CA LYS A 164 6.00 3.93 13.42
C LYS A 164 5.66 2.60 14.09
N SER A 165 4.78 2.59 15.08
CA SER A 165 4.32 1.37 15.73
C SER A 165 3.58 0.45 14.75
N ILE A 166 2.65 0.98 13.95
CA ILE A 166 1.89 0.19 12.98
C ILE A 166 2.83 -0.38 11.90
N CYS A 167 3.78 0.42 11.41
CA CYS A 167 4.74 -0.05 10.40
C CYS A 167 5.63 -1.16 10.94
N ASN A 168 6.21 -0.97 12.13
CA ASN A 168 7.07 -1.99 12.74
C ASN A 168 6.30 -3.27 13.03
N ASP A 169 5.02 -3.16 13.41
CA ASP A 169 4.19 -4.32 13.70
C ASP A 169 4.00 -5.25 12.49
N ILE A 170 3.64 -4.71 11.32
CA ILE A 170 3.52 -5.52 10.10
C ILE A 170 4.87 -5.98 9.57
N LEU A 171 5.92 -5.16 9.67
CA LEU A 171 7.27 -5.55 9.26
C LEU A 171 7.76 -6.76 10.07
N ASP A 172 7.48 -6.79 11.37
CA ASP A 172 7.77 -7.93 12.24
C ASP A 172 6.98 -9.18 11.81
N VAL A 173 5.69 -9.04 11.49
CA VAL A 173 4.86 -10.17 11.03
C VAL A 173 5.34 -10.70 9.68
N LEU A 174 5.74 -9.83 8.76
CA LEU A 174 6.29 -10.20 7.46
C LEU A 174 7.58 -11.00 7.61
N ASP A 175 8.52 -10.51 8.42
CA ASP A 175 9.85 -11.09 8.55
C ASP A 175 9.87 -12.37 9.39
N LYS A 176 9.05 -12.45 10.44
CA LYS A 176 9.04 -13.60 11.36
C LYS A 176 8.17 -14.76 10.88
N HIS A 177 7.14 -14.48 10.06
CA HIS A 177 6.12 -15.48 9.73
C HIS A 177 5.88 -15.58 8.21
N LEU A 178 5.44 -14.48 7.57
CA LEU A 178 4.83 -14.57 6.24
C LEU A 178 5.82 -14.81 5.11
N ILE A 179 6.96 -14.11 5.10
CA ILE A 179 8.00 -14.29 4.06
C ILE A 179 8.62 -15.69 4.17
N LEU A 180 8.78 -16.20 5.40
CA LEU A 180 9.34 -17.53 5.66
C LEU A 180 8.39 -18.65 5.22
N ALA A 181 7.08 -18.46 5.40
CA ALA A 181 6.06 -19.43 5.01
C ALA A 181 5.68 -19.40 3.53
N ALA A 182 6.02 -18.33 2.79
CA ALA A 182 5.63 -18.14 1.40
C ALA A 182 6.33 -19.12 0.45
N THR A 183 5.56 -19.96 -0.25
CA THR A 183 6.12 -20.95 -1.19
C THR A 183 6.07 -20.48 -2.64
N THR A 184 5.00 -19.79 -3.03
CA THR A 184 4.75 -19.33 -4.41
C THR A 184 5.39 -17.96 -4.68
N GLY A 185 5.76 -17.69 -5.95
CA GLY A 185 6.20 -16.36 -6.38
C GLY A 185 5.16 -15.27 -6.11
N GLU A 186 3.88 -15.58 -6.29
CA GLU A 186 2.79 -14.65 -6.00
C GLU A 186 2.79 -14.21 -4.53
N SER A 187 2.84 -15.16 -3.58
CA SER A 187 2.92 -14.88 -2.14
C SER A 187 4.18 -14.07 -1.82
N LYS A 188 5.34 -14.46 -2.35
CA LYS A 188 6.62 -13.76 -2.10
C LYS A 188 6.60 -12.32 -2.60
N VAL A 189 6.19 -12.10 -3.85
CA VAL A 189 6.07 -10.76 -4.44
C VAL A 189 5.12 -9.90 -3.63
N PHE A 190 3.98 -10.46 -3.22
CA PHE A 190 3.01 -9.76 -2.38
C PHE A 190 3.62 -9.29 -1.06
N TYR A 191 4.31 -10.17 -0.33
CA TYR A 191 4.90 -9.84 0.97
C TYR A 191 6.11 -8.89 0.86
N TYR A 192 6.99 -9.08 -0.13
CA TYR A 192 8.11 -8.15 -0.35
C TYR A 192 7.62 -6.77 -0.81
N LYS A 193 6.58 -6.71 -1.64
CA LYS A 193 5.91 -5.44 -1.99
C LYS A 193 5.37 -4.77 -0.74
N MET A 194 4.67 -5.51 0.12
CA MET A 194 4.13 -4.99 1.38
C MET A 194 5.26 -4.49 2.29
N LYS A 195 6.36 -5.23 2.43
CA LYS A 195 7.55 -4.80 3.16
C LYS A 195 8.11 -3.48 2.62
N GLY A 196 8.21 -3.35 1.30
CA GLY A 196 8.60 -2.12 0.62
C GLY A 196 7.67 -0.95 0.92
N ASP A 197 6.36 -1.19 0.90
CA ASP A 197 5.32 -0.19 1.21
C ASP A 197 5.45 0.34 2.64
N TYR A 198 5.61 -0.52 3.65
CA TYR A 198 5.70 -0.08 5.05
C TYR A 198 7.03 0.59 5.39
N HIS A 199 8.14 0.19 4.78
CA HIS A 199 9.38 0.96 4.87
C HIS A 199 9.28 2.32 4.16
N ARG A 200 8.57 2.39 3.02
CA ARG A 200 8.28 3.66 2.36
C ARG A 200 7.48 4.59 3.28
N TYR A 201 6.45 4.08 3.96
CA TYR A 201 5.67 4.87 4.92
C TYR A 201 6.53 5.40 6.06
N LEU A 202 7.48 4.61 6.58
CA LEU A 202 8.46 5.10 7.56
C LEU A 202 9.32 6.24 6.99
N ALA A 203 9.77 6.12 5.74
CA ALA A 203 10.61 7.13 5.09
C ALA A 203 9.88 8.47 4.84
N GLU A 204 8.54 8.47 4.76
CA GLU A 204 7.74 9.69 4.52
C GLU A 204 7.92 10.73 5.63
N PHE A 205 7.92 10.29 6.89
CA PHE A 205 7.97 11.17 8.07
C PHE A 205 9.29 11.09 8.85
N ALA A 206 10.11 10.06 8.62
CA ALA A 206 11.43 9.97 9.23
C ALA A 206 12.37 11.10 8.74
N THR A 207 13.38 11.40 9.55
CA THR A 207 14.42 12.40 9.26
C THR A 207 15.81 11.84 9.48
N GLY A 208 16.84 12.49 8.94
CA GLY A 208 18.24 12.11 9.17
C GLY A 208 18.55 10.67 8.75
N ASN A 209 19.20 9.91 9.63
CA ASN A 209 19.62 8.54 9.35
C ASN A 209 18.43 7.56 9.28
N ASP A 210 17.42 7.70 10.15
CA ASP A 210 16.21 6.86 10.12
C ASP A 210 15.52 6.92 8.75
N ARG A 211 15.49 8.10 8.10
CA ARG A 211 14.93 8.25 6.75
C ARG A 211 15.74 7.48 5.72
N LYS A 212 17.08 7.57 5.78
CA LYS A 212 17.97 6.88 4.83
C LYS A 212 17.81 5.38 4.95
N GLU A 213 17.84 4.86 6.17
CA GLU A 213 17.66 3.44 6.44
C GLU A 213 16.29 2.94 5.97
N ALA A 214 15.21 3.67 6.27
CA ALA A 214 13.88 3.32 5.80
C ALA A 214 13.78 3.31 4.26
N ALA A 215 14.37 4.30 3.59
CA ALA A 215 14.39 4.36 2.13
C ALA A 215 15.22 3.21 1.50
N GLU A 216 16.37 2.89 2.08
CA GLU A 216 17.22 1.78 1.65
C GLU A 216 16.51 0.43 1.80
N ASN A 217 15.89 0.18 2.97
CA ASN A 217 15.13 -1.03 3.21
C ASN A 217 13.92 -1.16 2.28
N SER A 218 13.23 -0.05 2.00
CA SER A 218 12.13 -0.01 1.01
C SER A 218 12.63 -0.38 -0.38
N LEU A 219 13.75 0.21 -0.82
CA LEU A 219 14.36 -0.08 -2.12
C LEU A 219 14.78 -1.54 -2.25
N VAL A 220 15.40 -2.11 -1.20
CA VAL A 220 15.82 -3.53 -1.18
C VAL A 220 14.60 -4.45 -1.32
N ALA A 221 13.53 -4.19 -0.56
CA ALA A 221 12.32 -5.00 -0.60
C ALA A 221 11.61 -4.92 -1.97
N TYR A 222 11.46 -3.73 -2.54
CA TYR A 222 10.88 -3.58 -3.87
C TYR A 222 11.70 -4.24 -4.97
N LYS A 223 13.04 -4.14 -4.93
CA LYS A 223 13.91 -4.85 -5.87
C LYS A 223 13.75 -6.35 -5.78
N ALA A 224 13.78 -6.91 -4.57
CA ALA A 224 13.56 -8.34 -4.36
C ALA A 224 12.18 -8.79 -4.91
N ALA A 225 11.13 -7.99 -4.69
CA ALA A 225 9.82 -8.25 -5.28
C ALA A 225 9.86 -8.19 -6.82
N SER A 226 10.55 -7.20 -7.40
CA SER A 226 10.65 -7.03 -8.86
C SER A 226 11.38 -8.18 -9.53
N ASP A 227 12.49 -8.63 -8.95
CA ASP A 227 13.29 -9.73 -9.49
C ASP A 227 12.46 -11.02 -9.56
N ILE A 228 11.69 -11.33 -8.52
CA ILE A 228 10.79 -12.49 -8.50
C ILE A 228 9.62 -12.28 -9.49
N ALA A 229 8.99 -11.12 -9.48
CA ALA A 229 7.83 -10.83 -10.33
C ALA A 229 8.16 -10.88 -11.83
N MET A 230 9.38 -10.49 -12.23
CA MET A 230 9.82 -10.56 -13.63
C MET A 230 9.95 -11.99 -14.14
N ILE A 231 10.23 -12.95 -13.25
CA ILE A 231 10.44 -14.36 -13.59
C ILE A 231 9.13 -15.16 -13.48
N GLU A 232 8.36 -14.93 -12.40
CA GLU A 232 7.25 -15.81 -12.02
C GLU A 232 5.86 -15.28 -12.40
N LEU A 233 5.71 -13.99 -12.73
CA LEU A 233 4.40 -13.38 -12.98
C LEU A 233 4.33 -12.73 -14.37
N PRO A 234 3.25 -12.91 -15.16
CA PRO A 234 3.11 -12.23 -16.44
C PRO A 234 3.05 -10.69 -16.27
N PRO A 235 3.43 -9.89 -17.27
CA PRO A 235 3.38 -8.43 -17.22
C PRO A 235 2.02 -7.84 -16.85
N THR A 236 0.94 -8.53 -17.24
CA THR A 236 -0.44 -8.18 -16.92
C THR A 236 -0.87 -8.59 -15.52
N HIS A 237 -0.08 -9.36 -14.77
CA HIS A 237 -0.47 -9.85 -13.46
C HIS A 237 -0.72 -8.67 -12.50
N PRO A 238 -1.89 -8.58 -11.85
CA PRO A 238 -2.23 -7.42 -11.03
C PRO A 238 -1.25 -7.14 -9.88
N ILE A 239 -0.69 -8.18 -9.24
CA ILE A 239 0.34 -8.00 -8.20
C ILE A 239 1.64 -7.39 -8.78
N ARG A 240 2.04 -7.78 -10.00
CA ARG A 240 3.24 -7.23 -10.67
C ARG A 240 3.00 -5.78 -11.08
N LEU A 241 1.82 -5.47 -11.62
CA LEU A 241 1.41 -4.10 -11.93
C LEU A 241 1.35 -3.21 -10.69
N GLY A 242 0.73 -3.70 -9.61
CA GLY A 242 0.65 -2.99 -8.33
C GLY A 242 2.01 -2.77 -7.68
N LEU A 243 2.95 -3.71 -7.85
CA LEU A 243 4.35 -3.52 -7.45
C LEU A 243 5.00 -2.39 -8.24
N ALA A 244 4.90 -2.39 -9.58
CA ALA A 244 5.48 -1.35 -10.43
C ALA A 244 4.88 0.04 -10.12
N LEU A 245 3.58 0.11 -9.84
CA LEU A 245 2.90 1.33 -9.41
C LEU A 245 3.52 1.87 -8.12
N ASN A 246 3.60 1.04 -7.07
CA ASN A 246 4.11 1.52 -5.77
C ASN A 246 5.61 1.84 -5.83
N PHE A 247 6.37 1.07 -6.61
CA PHE A 247 7.81 1.30 -6.75
C PHE A 247 8.12 2.55 -7.58
N SER A 248 7.30 2.89 -8.58
CA SER A 248 7.44 4.17 -9.29
C SER A 248 7.13 5.36 -8.38
N VAL A 249 6.08 5.28 -7.56
CA VAL A 249 5.78 6.28 -6.52
C VAL A 249 6.93 6.43 -5.54
N PHE A 250 7.55 5.34 -5.10
CA PHE A 250 8.75 5.38 -4.26
C PHE A 250 9.90 6.14 -4.91
N TYR A 251 10.20 5.88 -6.19
CA TYR A 251 11.23 6.62 -6.90
C TYR A 251 10.92 8.12 -7.00
N TYR A 252 9.65 8.47 -7.20
CA TYR A 252 9.21 9.86 -7.30
C TYR A 252 9.29 10.57 -5.94
N GLU A 253 8.54 10.08 -4.95
CA GLU A 253 8.28 10.79 -3.69
C GLU A 253 9.40 10.63 -2.64
N ILE A 254 10.13 9.51 -2.64
CA ILE A 254 11.12 9.22 -1.59
C ILE A 254 12.54 9.46 -2.07
N LEU A 255 12.88 8.97 -3.26
CA LEU A 255 14.22 9.11 -3.83
C LEU A 255 14.39 10.35 -4.71
N ASN A 256 13.34 11.14 -4.90
CA ASN A 256 13.36 12.36 -5.73
C ASN A 256 13.99 12.09 -7.11
N SER A 257 13.61 10.97 -7.73
CA SER A 257 14.17 10.45 -8.98
C SER A 257 13.06 10.31 -10.04
N PRO A 258 12.46 11.44 -10.49
CA PRO A 258 11.27 11.42 -11.35
C PRO A 258 11.50 10.70 -12.68
N ASP A 259 12.67 10.84 -13.31
CA ASP A 259 13.00 10.12 -14.55
C ASP A 259 12.97 8.59 -14.39
N ARG A 260 13.36 8.11 -13.21
CA ARG A 260 13.35 6.67 -12.91
C ARG A 260 11.94 6.19 -12.61
N ALA A 261 11.13 7.00 -11.91
CA ALA A 261 9.72 6.73 -11.67
C ALA A 261 8.94 6.61 -12.99
N CYS A 262 9.07 7.61 -13.87
CA CYS A 262 8.39 7.64 -15.16
C CYS A 262 8.83 6.49 -16.07
N ARG A 263 10.12 6.17 -16.12
CA ARG A 263 10.60 5.01 -16.92
C ARG A 263 9.99 3.70 -16.42
N LEU A 264 10.02 3.45 -15.12
CA LEU A 264 9.47 2.22 -14.54
C LEU A 264 7.95 2.11 -14.79
N ALA A 265 7.21 3.18 -14.56
CA ALA A 265 5.76 3.19 -14.78
C ALA A 265 5.40 3.00 -16.25
N LYS A 266 6.12 3.66 -17.17
CA LYS A 266 5.91 3.53 -18.61
C LYS A 266 6.24 2.14 -19.12
N GLU A 267 7.37 1.57 -18.70
CA GLU A 267 7.76 0.21 -19.06
C GLU A 267 6.73 -0.82 -18.60
N ALA A 268 6.24 -0.73 -17.35
CA ALA A 268 5.20 -1.63 -16.85
C ALA A 268 3.89 -1.51 -17.64
N PHE A 269 3.49 -0.27 -17.98
CA PHE A 269 2.29 0.01 -18.77
C PHE A 269 2.41 -0.53 -20.20
N ASP A 270 3.52 -0.26 -20.89
CA ASP A 270 3.75 -0.67 -22.28
C ASP A 270 3.83 -2.21 -22.38
N ASN A 271 4.52 -2.88 -21.44
CA ASN A 271 4.60 -4.33 -21.39
C ASN A 271 3.24 -5.00 -21.12
N ALA A 272 2.40 -4.40 -20.27
CA ALA A 272 1.07 -4.93 -20.01
C ALA A 272 0.10 -4.73 -21.18
N ILE A 273 0.20 -3.61 -21.91
CA ILE A 273 -0.57 -3.38 -23.15
C ILE A 273 -0.28 -4.46 -24.18
N ALA A 274 0.99 -4.84 -24.35
CA ALA A 274 1.40 -5.81 -25.36
C ALA A 274 0.76 -7.21 -25.19
N GLU A 275 0.34 -7.54 -23.97
CA GLU A 275 -0.25 -8.85 -23.63
C GLU A 275 -1.72 -8.75 -23.17
N LEU A 276 -2.32 -7.56 -23.21
CA LEU A 276 -3.64 -7.30 -22.63
C LEU A 276 -4.76 -8.12 -23.29
N ASP A 277 -4.67 -8.34 -24.61
CA ASP A 277 -5.65 -9.09 -25.40
C ASP A 277 -5.71 -10.58 -25.05
N THR A 278 -4.76 -11.09 -24.26
CA THR A 278 -4.68 -12.50 -23.85
C THR A 278 -5.47 -12.80 -22.56
N LEU A 279 -5.98 -11.77 -21.88
CA LEU A 279 -6.62 -11.91 -20.57
C LEU A 279 -8.07 -12.40 -20.65
N SER A 280 -8.50 -13.09 -19.59
CA SER A 280 -9.92 -13.34 -19.32
C SER A 280 -10.63 -12.03 -18.92
N GLU A 281 -11.96 -11.98 -19.01
CA GLU A 281 -12.73 -10.77 -18.66
C GLU A 281 -12.51 -10.33 -17.20
N GLU A 282 -12.39 -11.28 -16.27
CA GLU A 282 -12.15 -11.00 -14.85
C GLU A 282 -10.76 -10.39 -14.65
N SER A 283 -9.70 -11.05 -15.15
CA SER A 283 -8.33 -10.54 -15.04
C SER A 283 -8.11 -9.23 -15.79
N TYR A 284 -8.85 -8.99 -16.88
CA TYR A 284 -8.80 -7.75 -17.65
C TYR A 284 -9.25 -6.55 -16.80
N LYS A 285 -10.34 -6.68 -16.03
CA LYS A 285 -10.87 -5.59 -15.18
C LYS A 285 -9.85 -5.19 -14.11
N ASP A 286 -9.26 -6.16 -13.41
CA ASP A 286 -8.28 -5.89 -12.35
C ASP A 286 -7.00 -5.25 -12.91
N SER A 287 -6.51 -5.76 -14.04
CA SER A 287 -5.26 -5.28 -14.66
C SER A 287 -5.41 -3.86 -15.21
N THR A 288 -6.48 -3.60 -15.97
CA THR A 288 -6.73 -2.28 -16.58
C THR A 288 -6.95 -1.18 -15.55
N LEU A 289 -7.54 -1.52 -14.42
CA LEU A 289 -7.76 -0.58 -13.32
C LEU A 289 -6.44 -0.10 -12.70
N ILE A 290 -5.44 -0.97 -12.57
CA ILE A 290 -4.09 -0.60 -12.11
C ILE A 290 -3.30 0.13 -13.22
N MET A 291 -3.44 -0.31 -14.48
CA MET A 291 -2.82 0.39 -15.62
C MET A 291 -3.31 1.83 -15.75
N GLN A 292 -4.59 2.09 -15.46
CA GLN A 292 -5.12 3.46 -15.43
C GLN A 292 -4.43 4.30 -14.35
N LEU A 293 -4.16 3.75 -13.16
CA LEU A 293 -3.41 4.46 -12.12
C LEU A 293 -1.97 4.79 -12.56
N LEU A 294 -1.29 3.85 -13.22
CA LEU A 294 0.05 4.09 -13.79
C LEU A 294 0.02 5.24 -14.80
N ARG A 295 -0.97 5.24 -15.70
CA ARG A 295 -1.15 6.29 -16.71
C ARG A 295 -1.43 7.65 -16.07
N ASP A 296 -2.25 7.68 -15.05
CA ASP A 296 -2.60 8.93 -14.38
C ASP A 296 -1.39 9.52 -13.63
N ASN A 297 -0.59 8.67 -12.97
CA ASN A 297 0.67 9.10 -12.37
C ASN A 297 1.66 9.64 -13.42
N LEU A 298 1.81 8.95 -14.55
CA LEU A 298 2.66 9.43 -15.66
C LEU A 298 2.20 10.80 -16.18
N THR A 299 0.89 11.00 -16.32
CA THR A 299 0.33 12.28 -16.78
C THR A 299 0.66 13.40 -15.81
N LEU A 300 0.48 13.16 -14.50
CA LEU A 300 0.80 14.12 -13.45
C LEU A 300 2.29 14.46 -13.42
N TRP A 301 3.16 13.46 -13.42
CA TRP A 301 4.61 13.68 -13.30
C TRP A 301 5.22 14.31 -14.55
N THR A 302 4.68 14.02 -15.73
CA THR A 302 5.16 14.65 -16.97
C THR A 302 4.76 16.12 -17.08
N SER A 303 3.60 16.51 -16.53
CA SER A 303 3.25 17.93 -16.41
C SER A 303 4.14 18.68 -15.43
N ASP A 304 4.50 18.07 -14.30
CA ASP A 304 5.38 18.68 -13.30
C ASP A 304 6.79 18.94 -13.89
N ILE A 305 7.34 17.97 -14.63
CA ILE A 305 8.67 18.09 -15.27
C ILE A 305 8.67 19.17 -16.37
N GLN A 306 7.58 19.34 -17.11
CA GLN A 306 7.47 20.37 -18.15
C GLN A 306 7.29 21.78 -17.56
N GLY A 307 6.61 21.91 -16.42
CA GLY A 307 6.47 23.18 -15.70
C GLY A 307 7.79 23.71 -15.13
N ASP A 308 8.62 22.83 -14.55
CA ASP A 308 9.93 23.22 -13.99
C ASP A 308 10.98 23.57 -15.08
N GLY A 309 10.82 23.05 -16.29
CA GLY A 309 11.71 23.30 -17.43
C GLY A 309 11.56 24.70 -18.06
N GLU A 310 10.42 25.36 -17.87
CA GLU A 310 10.19 26.73 -18.37
C GLU A 310 10.75 27.82 -17.44
N GLU A 311 10.89 27.53 -16.14
CA GLU A 311 11.50 28.47 -15.18
C GLU A 311 13.03 28.52 -15.31
N GLN A 312 13.69 27.39 -15.62
CA GLN A 312 15.15 27.37 -15.79
C GLN A 312 15.65 28.02 -17.10
N ASN A 313 14.78 28.19 -18.10
CA ASN A 313 15.18 28.75 -19.40
C ASN A 313 15.02 30.28 -19.50
N LYS A 314 14.61 30.96 -18.41
CA LYS A 314 14.56 32.43 -18.33
C LYS A 314 15.75 33.08 -17.63
N GLU A 315 16.62 32.30 -16.97
CA GLU A 315 17.83 32.82 -16.30
C GLU A 315 19.11 32.73 -17.15
N ALA A 316 19.02 32.27 -18.41
CA ALA A 316 20.18 32.10 -19.30
C ALA A 316 20.17 33.01 -20.55
N ALA A 317 19.62 34.22 -20.45
CA ALA A 317 19.90 35.28 -21.43
C ALA A 317 21.00 36.19 -20.85
N PRO A 318 22.26 36.13 -21.35
CA PRO A 318 23.26 37.11 -20.99
C PRO A 318 22.93 38.44 -21.65
N ASP A 319 22.88 39.51 -20.85
CA ASP A 319 22.93 40.89 -21.31
C ASP A 319 24.20 41.08 -22.16
N ALA A 320 23.99 41.32 -23.45
CA ALA A 320 24.94 41.75 -24.45
C ALA A 320 24.14 42.68 -25.37
N GLU A 321 24.43 43.96 -25.60
CA GLU A 321 25.59 44.81 -25.42
C GLU A 321 25.06 46.26 -25.36
N GLU A 322 25.57 47.07 -24.44
CA GLU A 322 25.61 48.53 -24.58
C GLU A 322 27.10 48.91 -24.60
N GLU A 323 27.62 49.19 -25.80
CA GLU A 323 28.69 50.17 -26.08
C GLU A 323 29.18 50.02 -27.53
N ALA A 324 28.92 51.02 -28.38
CA ALA A 324 29.96 51.76 -29.11
C ALA A 324 29.37 52.70 -30.19
N GLN A 325 29.63 54.00 -29.97
CA GLN A 325 29.81 55.10 -30.94
C GLN A 325 28.60 55.64 -31.71
#